data_AF-A0A2N2DA80-F1
#
_entry.id   AF-A0A2N2DA80-F1
#
_cell.length_a   1.000
_cell.length_b   1.000
_cell.length_c   1.000
_cell.angle_alpha   90.00
_cell.angle_beta   90.00
_cell.angle_gamma   90.00
#
_symmetry.space_group_name_H-M   'P 1'
#
loop_
_entity.id
_entity.type
_entity.pdbx_description
1 polymer ?
#
loop_
_entity_poly.entity_id
_entity_poly.type
_entity_poly.pdbx_seq_one_letter_code
_entity_poly.pdbx_strand_id
1 'polypeptide(L)'
;FYPVVMITLAEIPMIPILKRMLVVIPLIIGIGIFNPLFDHKPMVVLPWIQISGGWISFFSIMFKGGFTILAALILIATTGMTRIASALRMIRVPRLFVLQLLLTYRYISVLMEEAGRTWNAYMLRAPGQKGVSPKAWGPLAGQMLMRTYDRAQRVYQAMGLRGFDGEYNPGDVKKVTVRDILYFTCWAAFFGVSRYFNLPALIGEVVTGVMK
;
A
#
# COMPACT_ATOMS: atom_id res chain seq x y z
N PHE A 1 -16.23 1.97 5.32
CA PHE A 1 -17.11 2.81 4.50
C PHE A 1 -16.37 3.54 3.38
N TYR A 2 -15.36 4.36 3.66
CA TYR A 2 -14.56 5.08 2.64
C TYR A 2 -14.09 4.24 1.43
N PRO A 3 -13.47 3.05 1.61
CA PRO A 3 -12.95 2.31 0.47
C PRO A 3 -14.06 1.75 -0.43
N VAL A 4 -15.20 1.37 0.15
CA VAL A 4 -16.33 0.80 -0.59
C VAL A 4 -16.99 1.86 -1.48
N VAL A 5 -17.21 3.06 -0.93
CA VAL A 5 -17.75 4.22 -1.68
C VAL A 5 -16.81 4.61 -2.82
N MET A 6 -15.49 4.56 -2.59
CA MET A 6 -14.52 4.86 -3.64
C MET A 6 -14.49 3.81 -4.74
N ILE A 7 -14.67 2.52 -4.41
CA ILE A 7 -14.74 1.45 -5.42
C ILE A 7 -15.98 1.62 -6.30
N THR A 8 -17.13 1.97 -5.72
CA THR A 8 -18.36 2.17 -6.49
C THR A 8 -18.27 3.41 -7.37
N LEU A 9 -17.67 4.51 -6.88
CA LEU A 9 -17.52 5.75 -7.65
C LEU A 9 -16.44 5.66 -8.73
N ALA A 10 -15.41 4.83 -8.55
CA ALA A 10 -14.31 4.68 -9.49
C ALA A 10 -14.48 3.49 -10.46
N GLU A 11 -15.63 2.80 -10.43
CA GLU A 11 -15.98 1.64 -11.29
C GLU A 11 -14.86 0.59 -11.40
N ILE A 12 -14.13 0.37 -10.30
CA ILE A 12 -12.94 -0.48 -10.34
C ILE A 12 -13.38 -1.94 -10.35
N PRO A 13 -12.84 -2.81 -11.24
CA PRO A 13 -13.14 -4.22 -11.20
C PRO A 13 -12.79 -4.80 -9.82
N MET A 14 -13.79 -5.36 -9.14
CA MET A 14 -13.67 -5.86 -7.76
C MET A 14 -12.72 -7.06 -7.67
N ILE A 15 -12.66 -7.88 -8.72
CA ILE A 15 -11.97 -9.18 -8.73
C ILE A 15 -10.44 -9.02 -8.57
N PRO A 16 -9.74 -8.15 -9.33
CA PRO A 16 -8.31 -7.89 -9.13
C PRO A 16 -7.96 -7.39 -7.72
N ILE A 17 -8.79 -6.52 -7.14
CA ILE A 17 -8.57 -5.98 -5.79
C ILE A 17 -8.71 -7.10 -4.76
N LEU A 18 -9.75 -7.93 -4.88
CA LEU A 18 -10.00 -9.02 -3.95
C LEU A 18 -8.89 -10.09 -4.00
N LYS A 19 -8.39 -10.43 -5.20
CA LYS A 19 -7.25 -11.34 -5.36
C LYS A 19 -5.98 -10.80 -4.68
N ARG A 20 -5.71 -9.49 -4.80
CA ARG A 20 -4.57 -8.86 -4.11
C ARG A 20 -4.77 -8.82 -2.60
N MET A 21 -6.00 -8.55 -2.15
CA MET A 21 -6.33 -8.56 -0.73
C MET A 21 -6.13 -9.95 -0.11
N LEU A 22 -6.46 -11.02 -0.85
CA LEU A 22 -6.32 -12.41 -0.41
C LEU A 22 -4.86 -12.78 -0.07
N VAL A 23 -3.87 -12.16 -0.71
CA VAL A 23 -2.45 -12.35 -0.38
C VAL A 23 -2.09 -11.77 1.00
N VAL A 24 -2.78 -10.70 1.43
CA VAL A 24 -2.49 -9.98 2.68
C VAL A 24 -3.33 -10.48 3.86
N ILE A 25 -4.49 -11.08 3.60
CA ILE A 25 -5.38 -11.63 4.64
C ILE A 25 -4.66 -12.58 5.62
N PRO A 26 -3.82 -13.53 5.19
CA PRO A 26 -3.10 -14.43 6.11
C PRO A 26 -2.23 -13.66 7.12
N LEU A 27 -1.60 -12.56 6.70
CA LEU A 27 -0.79 -11.72 7.58
C LEU A 27 -1.66 -11.03 8.64
N ILE A 28 -2.82 -10.50 8.25
CA ILE A 28 -3.76 -9.85 9.19
C ILE A 28 -4.31 -10.87 10.18
N ILE A 29 -4.65 -12.07 9.72
CA ILE A 29 -5.09 -13.17 10.60
C ILE A 29 -3.97 -13.54 11.57
N GLY A 30 -2.73 -13.68 11.07
CA GLY A 30 -1.57 -13.99 11.90
C GLY A 30 -1.30 -12.95 12.99
N ILE A 31 -1.41 -11.65 12.67
CA ILE A 31 -1.29 -10.59 13.67
C ILE A 31 -2.51 -10.58 14.61
N GLY A 32 -3.70 -10.77 14.06
CA GLY A 32 -4.95 -10.76 14.80
C GLY A 32 -5.01 -11.87 15.86
N ILE A 33 -4.58 -13.09 15.54
CA ILE A 33 -4.74 -14.27 16.40
C ILE A 33 -3.98 -14.16 17.72
N PHE A 34 -2.91 -13.36 17.76
CA PHE A 34 -2.19 -13.05 19.00
C PHE A 34 -3.08 -12.34 20.02
N ASN A 35 -4.09 -11.60 19.59
CA ASN A 35 -4.90 -10.78 20.47
C ASN A 35 -5.86 -11.61 21.36
N PRO A 36 -6.63 -12.60 20.84
CA PRO A 36 -7.29 -13.61 21.67
C PRO A 36 -6.35 -14.45 22.54
N LEU A 37 -5.09 -14.61 22.12
CA LEU A 37 -4.10 -15.45 22.80
C LEU A 37 -3.49 -14.75 24.03
N PHE A 38 -3.35 -13.43 24.00
CA PHE A 38 -2.73 -12.64 25.08
C PHE A 38 -3.74 -11.92 25.98
N ASP A 39 -4.93 -11.55 25.49
CA ASP A 39 -5.92 -10.82 26.28
C ASP A 39 -7.20 -11.66 26.48
N HIS A 40 -7.31 -12.24 27.67
CA HIS A 40 -8.45 -13.07 28.09
C HIS A 40 -9.53 -12.29 28.85
N LYS A 41 -9.45 -10.96 28.93
CA LYS A 41 -10.44 -10.17 29.69
C LYS A 41 -11.82 -10.29 29.04
N PRO A 42 -12.82 -10.88 29.74
CA PRO A 42 -14.19 -10.95 29.21
C PRO A 42 -14.82 -9.56 29.27
N MET A 43 -15.32 -9.08 28.12
CA MET A 43 -15.92 -7.74 28.01
C MET A 43 -17.42 -7.79 27.71
N VAL A 44 -17.96 -8.94 27.28
CA VAL A 44 -19.40 -9.11 27.01
C VAL A 44 -19.92 -10.31 27.79
N VAL A 45 -20.77 -10.05 28.80
CA VAL A 45 -21.55 -11.07 29.51
C VAL A 45 -22.94 -11.11 28.88
N LEU A 46 -23.10 -11.80 27.76
CA LEU A 46 -24.44 -12.29 27.37
C LEU A 46 -24.73 -13.54 28.23
N PRO A 47 -25.99 -13.80 28.65
CA PRO A 47 -26.33 -14.90 29.57
C PRO A 47 -25.92 -16.31 29.09
N TRP A 48 -25.68 -16.50 27.78
CA TRP A 48 -25.40 -17.81 27.17
C TRP A 48 -24.10 -17.88 26.36
N ILE A 49 -23.38 -16.77 26.14
CA ILE A 49 -22.11 -16.75 25.38
C ILE A 49 -21.16 -15.73 26.01
N GLN A 50 -20.07 -16.22 26.61
CA GLN A 50 -18.97 -15.38 27.08
C GLN A 50 -17.98 -15.14 25.92
N ILE A 51 -18.08 -13.98 25.27
CA ILE A 51 -17.12 -13.57 24.26
C ILE A 51 -15.97 -12.85 24.96
N SER A 52 -14.77 -13.46 24.96
CA SER A 52 -13.55 -12.78 25.42
C SER A 52 -13.31 -11.51 24.60
N GLY A 53 -12.89 -10.42 25.25
CA GLY A 53 -12.55 -9.16 24.58
C GLY A 53 -11.50 -9.33 23.48
N GLY A 54 -10.67 -10.37 23.58
CA GLY A 54 -9.72 -10.75 22.55
C GLY A 54 -10.35 -11.07 21.19
N TRP A 55 -11.53 -11.70 21.14
CA TRP A 55 -12.25 -11.98 19.87
C TRP A 55 -12.84 -10.72 19.23
N ILE A 56 -13.36 -9.80 20.03
CA ILE A 56 -13.87 -8.51 19.53
C ILE A 56 -12.72 -7.69 18.94
N SER A 57 -11.58 -7.68 19.63
CA SER A 57 -10.39 -6.99 19.20
C SER A 57 -9.76 -7.65 17.95
N PHE A 58 -9.85 -8.98 17.82
CA PHE A 58 -9.51 -9.72 16.59
C PHE A 58 -10.32 -9.24 15.39
N PHE A 59 -11.66 -9.23 15.49
CA PHE A 59 -12.52 -8.78 14.39
C PHE A 59 -12.28 -7.30 14.06
N SER A 60 -12.07 -6.46 15.07
CA SER A 60 -11.72 -5.04 14.88
C SER A 60 -10.42 -4.87 14.07
N ILE A 61 -9.38 -5.65 14.39
CA ILE A 61 -8.12 -5.66 13.63
C ILE A 61 -8.35 -6.15 12.20
N MET A 62 -9.13 -7.22 12.00
CA MET A 62 -9.45 -7.72 10.67
C MET A 62 -10.15 -6.68 9.80
N PHE A 63 -11.18 -6.01 10.32
CA PHE A 63 -11.89 -4.96 9.58
C PHE A 63 -11.00 -3.75 9.33
N LYS A 64 -10.27 -3.27 10.36
CA LYS A 64 -9.39 -2.11 10.22
C LYS A 64 -8.27 -2.38 9.21
N GLY A 65 -7.62 -3.53 9.31
CA GLY A 65 -6.58 -3.96 8.38
C GLY A 65 -7.13 -4.10 6.96
N GLY A 66 -8.24 -4.80 6.79
CA GLY A 66 -8.91 -4.98 5.51
C GLY A 66 -9.27 -3.64 4.84
N PHE A 67 -9.91 -2.72 5.56
CA PHE A 67 -10.25 -1.40 5.01
C PHE A 67 -9.01 -0.54 4.71
N THR A 68 -7.95 -0.65 5.50
CA THR A 68 -6.70 0.10 5.27
C THR A 68 -6.01 -0.36 3.98
N ILE A 69 -5.89 -1.68 3.78
CA ILE A 69 -5.31 -2.26 2.56
C ILE A 69 -6.18 -1.91 1.36
N LEU A 70 -7.51 -2.00 1.51
CA LEU A 70 -8.44 -1.67 0.45
C LEU A 70 -8.28 -0.20 0.02
N ALA A 71 -8.17 0.74 0.97
CA ALA A 71 -7.90 2.14 0.68
C ALA A 71 -6.56 2.34 -0.07
N ALA A 72 -5.49 1.66 0.35
CA ALA A 72 -4.19 1.74 -0.30
C ALA A 72 -4.21 1.18 -1.73
N LEU A 73 -4.91 0.05 -1.95
CA LEU A 73 -5.05 -0.55 -3.28
C LEU A 73 -5.85 0.35 -4.23
N ILE A 74 -6.91 1.00 -3.74
CA ILE A 74 -7.70 1.96 -4.53
C ILE A 74 -6.82 3.15 -4.93
N LEU A 75 -6.02 3.69 -4.02
CA LEU A 75 -5.12 4.81 -4.31
C LEU A 75 -4.17 4.44 -5.45
N ILE A 76 -3.53 3.27 -5.37
CA ILE A 76 -2.60 2.78 -6.39
C ILE A 76 -3.32 2.53 -7.73
N ALA A 77 -4.55 2.02 -7.70
CA ALA A 77 -5.31 1.70 -8.91
C ALA A 77 -5.81 2.95 -9.65
N THR A 78 -6.19 3.99 -8.90
CA THR A 78 -6.78 5.22 -9.45
C THR A 78 -5.75 6.31 -9.75
N THR A 79 -4.61 6.28 -9.05
CA THR A 79 -3.61 7.34 -9.08
C THR A 79 -2.29 6.81 -9.63
N GLY A 80 -1.89 7.31 -10.80
CA GLY A 80 -0.58 6.99 -11.38
C GLY A 80 0.59 7.53 -10.55
N MET A 81 1.76 6.88 -10.67
CA MET A 81 2.93 7.20 -9.85
C MET A 81 3.41 8.65 -9.98
N THR A 82 3.30 9.24 -11.17
CA THR A 82 3.64 10.66 -11.40
C THR A 82 2.76 11.60 -10.57
N ARG A 83 1.47 11.30 -10.44
CA ARG A 83 0.52 12.08 -9.61
C ARG A 83 0.79 11.90 -8.12
N ILE A 84 1.20 10.71 -7.70
CA ILE A 84 1.64 10.46 -6.31
C ILE A 84 2.88 11.30 -6.01
N ALA A 85 3.87 11.30 -6.90
CA ALA A 85 5.10 12.07 -6.74
C ALA A 85 4.84 13.59 -6.69
N SER A 86 3.94 14.12 -7.54
CA SER A 86 3.54 15.53 -7.46
C SER A 86 2.81 15.84 -6.16
N ALA A 87 1.94 14.96 -5.68
CA ALA A 87 1.25 15.14 -4.39
C ALA A 87 2.26 15.16 -3.22
N LEU A 88 3.28 14.31 -3.23
CA LEU A 88 4.36 14.34 -2.22
C LEU A 88 5.11 15.68 -2.22
N ARG A 89 5.34 16.30 -3.39
CA ARG A 89 5.92 17.65 -3.49
C ARG A 89 5.00 18.71 -2.88
N MET A 90 3.69 18.60 -3.05
CA MET A 90 2.71 19.53 -2.46
C MET A 90 2.72 19.45 -0.92
N ILE A 91 2.94 18.26 -0.35
CA ILE A 91 3.05 18.02 1.10
C ILE A 91 4.47 18.38 1.62
N ARG A 92 5.29 19.07 0.82
CA ARG A 92 6.65 19.53 1.17
C ARG A 92 7.66 18.41 1.48
N VAL A 93 7.48 17.22 0.91
CA VAL A 93 8.51 16.17 0.96
C VAL A 93 9.76 16.64 0.22
N PRO A 94 10.99 16.45 0.77
CA PRO A 94 12.22 16.86 0.10
C PRO A 94 12.37 16.26 -1.30
N ARG A 95 12.86 17.09 -2.24
CA ARG A 95 12.97 16.74 -3.66
C ARG A 95 13.77 15.47 -3.94
N LEU A 96 14.77 15.19 -3.12
CA LEU A 96 15.61 13.99 -3.23
C LEU A 96 14.80 12.70 -3.10
N PHE A 97 13.88 12.62 -2.14
CA PHE A 97 13.06 11.43 -1.95
C PHE A 97 12.08 11.23 -3.11
N VAL A 98 11.47 12.30 -3.60
CA VAL A 98 10.54 12.23 -4.72
C VAL A 98 11.26 11.80 -6.00
N LEU A 99 12.44 12.35 -6.27
CA LEU A 99 13.29 11.95 -7.41
C LEU A 99 13.68 10.47 -7.30
N GLN A 100 14.14 10.02 -6.13
CA GLN A 100 14.55 8.63 -5.92
C GLN A 100 13.39 7.66 -6.14
N LEU A 101 12.20 8.01 -5.65
CA LEU A 101 10.97 7.23 -5.82
C LEU A 101 10.57 7.12 -7.30
N LEU A 102 10.64 8.23 -8.05
CA LEU A 102 10.34 8.24 -9.49
C LEU A 102 11.36 7.48 -10.32
N LEU A 103 12.66 7.62 -10.04
CA LEU A 103 13.70 6.87 -10.74
C LEU A 103 13.58 5.37 -10.45
N THR A 104 13.32 5.00 -9.20
CA THR A 104 13.05 3.61 -8.82
C THR A 104 11.88 3.04 -9.61
N TYR A 105 10.75 3.76 -9.68
CA TYR A 105 9.58 3.32 -10.45
C TYR A 105 9.87 3.23 -11.96
N ARG A 106 10.61 4.20 -12.52
CA ARG A 106 10.97 4.17 -13.96
C ARG A 106 11.88 2.99 -14.29
N TYR A 107 12.78 2.63 -13.39
CA TYR A 107 13.78 1.60 -13.64
C TYR A 107 13.36 0.21 -13.18
N ILE A 108 12.33 0.03 -12.34
CA ILE A 108 11.90 -1.30 -11.90
C ILE A 108 11.51 -2.20 -13.09
N SER A 109 10.81 -1.67 -14.09
CA SER A 109 10.45 -2.41 -15.31
C SER A 109 11.68 -2.85 -16.09
N VAL A 110 12.64 -1.93 -16.27
CA VAL A 110 13.91 -2.19 -16.94
C VAL A 110 14.73 -3.25 -16.20
N LEU A 111 14.73 -3.20 -14.86
CA LEU A 111 15.40 -4.20 -14.03
C LEU A 111 14.71 -5.56 -14.13
N MET A 112 13.39 -5.60 -14.18
CA MET A 112 12.65 -6.85 -14.38
C MET A 112 12.94 -7.48 -15.75
N GLU A 113 13.05 -6.69 -16.81
CA GLU A 113 13.45 -7.18 -18.13
C GLU A 113 14.87 -7.75 -18.12
N GLU A 114 15.82 -7.04 -17.51
CA GLU A 114 17.20 -7.50 -17.38
C GLU A 114 17.30 -8.79 -16.54
N ALA A 115 16.50 -8.87 -15.48
CA ALA A 115 16.39 -10.07 -14.65
C ALA A 115 15.81 -11.25 -15.44
N GLY A 116 14.78 -11.03 -16.24
CA GLY A 116 14.20 -12.04 -17.12
C GLY A 116 15.19 -12.54 -18.18
N ARG A 117 15.96 -11.65 -18.80
CA ARG A 117 17.03 -12.02 -19.75
C ARG A 117 18.11 -12.86 -19.08
N THR A 118 18.54 -12.46 -17.89
CA THR A 118 19.56 -13.16 -17.11
C THR A 118 19.06 -14.55 -16.69
N TRP A 119 17.80 -14.64 -16.26
CA TRP A 119 17.14 -15.89 -15.93
C TRP A 119 17.11 -16.86 -17.13
N ASN A 120 16.67 -16.38 -18.28
CA ASN A 120 16.61 -17.20 -19.50
C ASN A 120 18.00 -17.68 -19.93
N ALA A 121 19.02 -16.81 -19.88
CA ALA A 121 20.39 -17.19 -20.19
C ALA A 121 20.94 -18.26 -19.22
N TYR A 122 20.58 -18.18 -17.93
CA TYR A 122 20.96 -19.19 -16.96
C TYR A 122 20.28 -20.54 -17.24
N MET A 123 18.97 -20.56 -17.50
CA MET A 123 18.22 -21.78 -17.81
C MET A 123 18.75 -22.50 -19.06
N LEU A 124 19.21 -21.75 -20.07
CA LEU A 124 19.83 -22.32 -21.27
C LEU A 124 21.21 -22.97 -21.01
N ARG A 125 21.96 -22.47 -20.02
CA ARG A 125 23.29 -22.99 -19.66
C ARG A 125 23.25 -24.17 -18.69
N ALA A 126 22.15 -24.32 -17.95
CA ALA A 126 21.97 -25.39 -16.97
C ALA A 126 20.67 -26.18 -17.26
N PRO A 127 20.60 -26.91 -18.39
CA PRO A 127 19.42 -27.71 -18.71
C PRO A 127 19.19 -28.77 -17.63
N GLY A 128 17.94 -28.87 -17.15
CA GLY A 128 17.53 -29.86 -16.14
C GLY A 128 17.52 -29.38 -14.69
N GLN A 129 17.97 -28.16 -14.38
CA GLN A 129 17.83 -27.59 -13.04
C GLN A 129 16.45 -26.99 -12.80
N LYS A 130 15.83 -27.33 -11.66
CA LYS A 130 14.57 -26.71 -11.20
C LYS A 130 14.87 -25.36 -10.55
N GLY A 131 15.07 -24.34 -11.38
CA GLY A 131 15.36 -22.97 -10.94
C GLY A 131 16.85 -22.67 -10.76
N VAL A 132 17.17 -21.51 -10.18
CA VAL A 132 18.55 -21.05 -9.99
C VAL A 132 19.15 -21.69 -8.75
N SER A 133 20.28 -22.39 -8.93
CA SER A 133 21.03 -22.99 -7.82
C SER A 133 21.47 -21.92 -6.81
N PRO A 134 21.44 -22.20 -5.49
CA PRO A 134 21.86 -21.23 -4.47
C PRO A 134 23.29 -20.72 -4.68
N LYS A 135 24.18 -21.56 -5.24
CA LYS A 135 25.56 -21.19 -5.58
C LYS A 135 25.64 -20.08 -6.64
N ALA A 136 24.62 -19.95 -7.49
CA ALA A 136 24.56 -18.94 -8.54
C ALA A 136 23.88 -17.63 -8.07
N TRP A 137 23.26 -17.58 -6.90
CA TRP A 137 22.56 -16.37 -6.43
C TRP A 137 23.52 -15.19 -6.26
N GLY A 138 24.66 -15.41 -5.61
CA GLY A 138 25.69 -14.38 -5.41
C GLY A 138 26.23 -13.83 -6.74
N PRO A 139 26.75 -14.69 -7.64
CA PRO A 139 27.26 -14.25 -8.95
C PRO A 139 26.21 -13.51 -9.79
N LEU A 140 24.97 -13.99 -9.83
CA LEU A 140 23.90 -13.35 -10.60
C LEU A 140 23.52 -11.99 -10.01
N ALA A 141 23.35 -11.91 -8.69
CA ALA A 141 23.05 -10.65 -8.01
C ALA A 141 24.20 -9.63 -8.16
N GLY A 142 25.45 -10.07 -8.02
CA GLY A 142 26.63 -9.24 -8.22
C GLY A 142 26.74 -8.71 -9.65
N GLN A 143 26.49 -9.56 -10.65
CA GLN A 143 26.47 -9.14 -12.04
C GLN A 143 25.36 -8.11 -12.32
N MET A 144 24.16 -8.33 -11.77
CA MET A 144 23.08 -7.35 -11.88
C MET A 144 23.47 -6.02 -11.23
N LEU A 145 24.05 -6.04 -10.02
CA LEU A 145 24.48 -4.84 -9.31
C LEU A 145 25.51 -4.03 -10.12
N MET A 146 26.53 -4.69 -10.68
CA MET A 146 27.52 -3.99 -11.51
C MET A 146 26.88 -3.35 -12.74
N ARG A 147 25.98 -4.07 -13.44
CA ARG A 147 25.27 -3.54 -14.60
C ARG A 147 24.37 -2.34 -14.26
N THR A 148 23.70 -2.38 -13.10
CA THR A 148 22.83 -1.28 -12.67
C THR A 148 23.62 -0.08 -12.20
N TYR A 149 24.78 -0.28 -11.57
CA TYR A 149 25.72 0.78 -11.22
C TYR A 149 26.23 1.51 -12.47
N ASP A 150 26.73 0.78 -13.47
CA ASP A 150 27.20 1.37 -14.73
C ASP A 150 26.08 2.10 -15.47
N ARG A 151 24.84 1.57 -15.41
CA ARG A 151 23.66 2.26 -15.94
C ARG A 151 23.36 3.53 -15.16
N ALA A 152 23.41 3.51 -13.83
CA ALA A 152 23.14 4.67 -13.00
C ALA A 152 24.14 5.80 -13.31
N GLN A 153 25.42 5.46 -13.46
CA GLN A 153 26.46 6.42 -13.82
C GLN A 153 26.21 7.07 -15.19
N ARG A 154 25.90 6.26 -16.22
CA ARG A 154 25.56 6.77 -17.55
C ARG A 154 24.33 7.68 -17.54
N VAL A 155 23.32 7.32 -16.76
CA VAL A 155 22.09 8.11 -16.61
C VAL A 155 22.39 9.44 -15.91
N TYR A 156 23.20 9.41 -14.85
CA TYR A 156 23.61 10.60 -14.12
C TYR A 156 24.42 11.56 -15.01
N GLN A 157 25.40 11.04 -15.75
CA GLN A 157 26.17 11.84 -16.70
C GLN A 157 25.28 12.47 -17.78
N ALA A 158 24.33 11.70 -18.34
CA ALA A 158 23.38 12.22 -19.32
C ALA A 158 22.43 13.28 -18.73
N MET A 159 22.05 13.16 -17.46
CA MET A 159 21.31 14.19 -16.74
C MET A 159 22.14 15.47 -16.57
N GLY A 160 23.41 15.34 -16.15
CA GLY A 160 24.34 16.46 -16.02
C GLY A 160 24.55 17.22 -17.34
N LEU A 161 24.74 16.50 -18.45
CA LEU A 161 24.89 17.11 -19.78
C LEU A 161 23.63 17.85 -20.26
N ARG A 162 22.45 17.48 -19.76
CA ARG A 162 21.18 18.16 -20.05
C ARG A 162 20.90 19.34 -19.11
N GLY A 163 21.84 19.69 -18.25
CA GLY A 163 21.67 20.78 -17.29
C GLY A 163 20.75 20.44 -16.12
N PHE A 164 20.69 19.16 -15.71
CA PHE A 164 19.87 18.76 -14.57
C PHE A 164 20.39 19.38 -13.26
N ASP A 165 19.56 20.19 -12.62
CA ASP A 165 19.82 20.97 -11.40
C ASP A 165 19.31 20.26 -10.12
N GLY A 166 18.86 19.00 -10.24
CA GLY A 166 18.23 18.26 -9.15
C GLY A 166 16.71 18.44 -9.07
N GLU A 167 16.11 19.26 -9.93
CA GLU A 167 14.67 19.45 -10.01
C GLU A 167 14.07 18.52 -11.07
N TYR A 168 13.30 17.52 -10.61
CA TYR A 168 12.44 16.76 -11.50
C TYR A 168 11.06 17.40 -11.49
N ASN A 169 10.64 17.95 -12.63
CA ASN A 169 9.29 18.45 -12.82
C ASN A 169 8.39 17.31 -13.36
N PRO A 170 7.48 16.73 -12.56
CA PRO A 170 6.66 15.59 -12.95
C PRO A 170 5.56 15.91 -13.99
N GLY A 171 5.56 17.11 -14.57
CA GLY A 171 4.55 17.57 -15.52
C GLY A 171 3.42 18.33 -14.82
N ASP A 172 2.43 18.73 -15.62
CA ASP A 172 1.40 19.69 -15.22
C ASP A 172 0.57 19.20 -14.03
N VAL A 173 0.65 19.94 -12.92
CA VAL A 173 -0.11 19.63 -11.71
C VAL A 173 -1.52 20.16 -11.93
N LYS A 174 -2.51 19.25 -11.98
CA LYS A 174 -3.91 19.67 -12.10
C LYS A 174 -4.25 20.65 -10.97
N LYS A 175 -4.81 21.80 -11.34
CA LYS A 175 -5.27 22.81 -10.39
C LYS A 175 -6.36 22.21 -9.50
N VAL A 176 -6.36 22.61 -8.22
CA VAL A 176 -7.38 22.20 -7.25
C VAL A 176 -8.74 22.62 -7.77
N THR A 177 -9.63 21.64 -7.94
CA THR A 177 -10.99 21.86 -8.42
C THR A 177 -11.95 21.94 -7.23
N VAL A 178 -13.10 22.61 -7.40
CA VAL A 178 -14.16 22.69 -6.38
C VAL A 178 -14.61 21.30 -5.90
N ARG A 179 -14.60 20.30 -6.79
CA ARG A 179 -14.89 18.90 -6.45
C ARG A 179 -13.88 18.33 -5.46
N ASP A 180 -12.61 18.69 -5.56
CA ASP A 180 -11.56 18.21 -4.66
C ASP A 180 -11.75 18.79 -3.26
N ILE A 181 -12.11 20.08 -3.19
CA ILE A 181 -12.41 20.77 -1.93
C ILE A 181 -13.64 20.16 -1.27
N LEU A 182 -14.74 20.00 -2.02
CA LEU A 182 -15.99 19.40 -1.51
C LEU A 182 -15.75 17.97 -1.02
N TYR A 183 -14.99 17.18 -1.77
CA TYR A 183 -14.64 15.82 -1.38
C TYR A 183 -13.82 15.81 -0.07
N PHE A 184 -12.80 16.65 0.01
CA PHE A 184 -11.95 16.75 1.21
C PHE A 184 -12.75 17.21 2.43
N THR A 185 -13.57 18.26 2.30
CA THR A 185 -14.36 18.79 3.43
C THR A 185 -15.43 17.81 3.89
N CYS A 186 -16.11 17.12 2.96
CA CYS A 186 -17.10 16.09 3.27
C CYS A 186 -16.48 14.95 4.10
N TRP A 187 -15.34 14.41 3.64
CA TRP A 187 -14.66 13.33 4.38
C TRP A 187 -14.04 13.80 5.70
N ALA A 188 -13.45 15.00 5.74
CA ALA A 188 -12.92 15.58 6.97
C ALA A 188 -14.01 15.79 8.01
N ALA A 189 -15.18 16.29 7.60
CA ALA A 189 -16.35 16.43 8.46
C ALA A 189 -16.85 15.07 8.96
N PHE A 190 -16.99 14.08 8.06
CA PHE A 190 -17.39 12.72 8.44
C PHE A 190 -16.44 12.10 9.48
N PHE A 191 -15.11 12.19 9.25
CA PHE A 191 -14.13 11.66 10.20
C PHE A 191 -14.12 12.44 11.52
N GLY A 192 -14.27 13.76 11.46
CA GLY A 192 -14.40 14.62 12.64
C GLY A 192 -15.59 14.20 13.49
N VAL A 193 -16.79 14.13 12.90
CA VAL A 193 -18.01 13.67 13.56
C VAL A 193 -17.82 12.26 14.12
N SER A 194 -17.26 11.32 13.35
CA SER A 194 -17.02 9.94 13.83
C SER A 194 -16.01 9.85 14.98
N ARG A 195 -15.17 10.87 15.17
CA ARG A 195 -14.22 10.94 16.28
C ARG A 195 -14.80 11.61 17.52
N TYR A 196 -15.63 12.64 17.34
CA TYR A 196 -16.31 13.33 18.44
C TYR A 196 -17.46 12.50 19.00
N PHE A 197 -18.23 11.85 18.13
CA PHE A 197 -19.22 10.86 18.52
C PHE A 197 -18.53 9.50 18.54
N ASN A 198 -18.29 8.94 19.73
CA ASN A 198 -17.91 7.54 19.87
C ASN A 198 -19.08 6.68 19.37
N LEU A 199 -19.16 6.48 18.05
CA LEU A 199 -20.14 5.62 17.39
C LEU A 199 -20.22 4.23 18.04
N PRO A 200 -19.13 3.61 18.54
CA PRO A 200 -19.23 2.36 19.30
C PRO A 200 -19.98 2.49 20.63
N ALA A 201 -19.90 3.65 21.31
CA ALA A 201 -20.64 3.90 22.55
C ALA A 201 -22.12 4.15 22.26
N LEU A 202 -22.45 4.95 21.24
CA LEU A 202 -23.83 5.20 20.80
C LEU A 202 -24.52 3.93 20.27
N ILE A 203 -23.82 3.13 19.46
CA ILE A 203 -24.32 1.83 18.99
C ILE A 203 -24.41 0.84 20.17
N GLY A 204 -23.45 0.89 21.10
CA GLY A 204 -23.52 0.15 22.36
C GLY A 204 -24.77 0.48 23.15
N GLU A 205 -25.10 1.75 23.31
CA GLU A 205 -26.29 2.26 24.02
C GLU A 205 -27.60 1.84 23.35
N VAL A 206 -27.66 1.92 22.01
CA VAL A 206 -28.83 1.53 21.22
C VAL A 206 -29.02 0.00 21.22
N VAL A 207 -27.96 -0.79 21.29
CA VAL A 207 -28.01 -2.27 21.26
C VAL A 207 -28.15 -2.89 22.65
N THR A 208 -27.57 -2.30 23.71
CA THR A 208 -27.68 -2.83 25.08
C THR A 208 -28.85 -2.23 25.86
N GLY A 209 -29.42 -1.10 25.44
CA GLY A 209 -30.58 -0.47 26.09
C GLY A 209 -30.33 -0.06 27.55
N VAL A 210 -29.09 -0.11 28.04
CA VAL A 210 -28.74 0.32 29.40
C VAL A 210 -28.15 1.71 29.32
N MET A 211 -29.00 2.70 29.59
CA MET A 211 -28.57 4.08 29.84
C MET A 211 -27.56 4.08 30.99
N LYS A 212 -26.43 4.76 30.80
CA LYS A 212 -25.56 5.22 31.88
C LYS A 212 -25.39 6.72 31.82
#